data_AF-A0AAV7M437-F1
#
_entry.id   AF-A0AAV7M437-F1
#
_cell.length_a   1.000
_cell.length_b   1.000
_cell.length_c   1.000
_cell.angle_alpha   90.00
_cell.angle_beta   90.00
_cell.angle_gamma   90.00
#
_symmetry.space_group_name_H-M   'P 1'
#
loop_
_entity.id
_entity.type
_entity.pdbx_description
1 polymer ?
#
loop_
_entity_poly.entity_id
_entity_poly.type
_entity_poly.pdbx_seq_one_letter_code
_entity_poly.pdbx_strand_id
1 'polypeptide(L)'
;MATPPGVPAQAARPSEGPGEEEEEEDEEEEEEYSFLPLVHEIIKCMDKDSQDVHQELNALKNKFQEMRRMIGAMPGIDLSPDQQQQEQRNLRDQVRTKNELLQKYKTLCMFEIPKE
;
A
#
# COMPACT_ATOMS: atom_id res chain seq x y z
N MET A 1 10.69 -43.97 37.34
CA MET A 1 11.36 -43.26 36.24
C MET A 1 10.67 -43.64 34.94
N ALA A 2 9.94 -42.71 34.32
CA ALA A 2 9.48 -42.81 32.94
C ALA A 2 9.00 -41.41 32.50
N THR A 3 9.80 -40.75 31.67
CA THR A 3 9.49 -39.49 30.97
C THR A 3 8.72 -39.78 29.68
N PRO A 4 7.68 -39.01 29.31
CA PRO A 4 7.07 -39.09 27.99
C PRO A 4 7.84 -38.24 26.95
N PRO A 5 7.65 -38.49 25.64
CA PRO A 5 8.61 -38.16 24.60
C PRO A 5 8.34 -36.84 23.88
N GLY A 6 9.44 -36.19 23.47
CA GLY A 6 9.61 -35.54 22.15
C GLY A 6 8.56 -34.54 21.69
N VAL A 7 8.73 -33.28 22.10
CA VAL A 7 8.26 -32.12 21.31
C VAL A 7 9.27 -31.93 20.16
N PRO A 8 8.88 -31.90 18.88
CA PRO A 8 9.81 -31.52 17.84
C PRO A 8 10.12 -30.03 18.00
N ALA A 9 11.42 -29.72 18.02
CA ALA A 9 11.93 -28.36 17.97
C ALA A 9 11.35 -27.67 16.73
N GLN A 10 10.51 -26.66 16.95
CA GLN A 10 10.21 -25.69 15.91
C GLN A 10 11.52 -25.00 15.58
N ALA A 11 12.08 -25.33 14.42
CA ALA A 11 13.16 -24.57 13.81
C ALA A 11 12.70 -23.11 13.78
N ALA A 12 13.43 -22.25 14.49
CA ALA A 12 13.34 -20.82 14.29
C ALA A 12 13.59 -20.57 12.80
N ARG A 13 12.53 -20.21 12.07
CA ARG A 13 12.66 -19.70 10.72
C ARG A 13 13.60 -18.48 10.79
N PRO A 14 14.61 -18.38 9.91
CA PRO A 14 15.29 -17.11 9.72
C PRO A 14 14.22 -16.11 9.28
N SER A 15 14.10 -15.01 10.03
CA SER A 15 13.38 -13.83 9.60
C SER A 15 14.10 -13.27 8.38
N GLU A 16 13.59 -13.56 7.19
CA GLU A 16 13.85 -12.75 6.00
C GLU A 16 13.31 -11.35 6.31
N GLY A 17 14.22 -10.38 6.43
CA GLY A 17 13.88 -9.00 6.73
C GLY A 17 13.28 -8.34 5.49
N PRO A 18 12.19 -7.56 5.62
CA PRO A 18 11.60 -6.82 4.50
C PRO A 18 12.37 -5.51 4.29
N GLY A 19 13.64 -5.60 3.91
CA GLY A 19 14.52 -4.42 3.83
C GLY A 19 14.94 -4.02 2.42
N GLU A 20 15.01 -4.97 1.49
CA GLU A 20 15.61 -4.74 0.16
C GLU A 20 14.55 -4.73 -0.95
N GLU A 21 13.45 -5.47 -0.78
CA GLU A 21 12.34 -5.51 -1.76
C GLU A 21 11.44 -4.26 -1.66
N GLU A 22 11.29 -3.68 -0.45
CA GLU A 22 10.49 -2.46 -0.24
C GLU A 22 11.21 -1.20 -0.75
N GLU A 23 12.56 -1.17 -0.75
CA GLU A 23 13.33 -0.01 -1.22
C GLU A 23 13.35 0.11 -2.76
N GLU A 24 13.38 -1.01 -3.50
CA GLU A 24 13.32 -0.95 -4.98
C GLU A 24 11.91 -0.68 -5.52
N GLU A 25 10.85 -1.14 -4.84
CA GLU A 25 9.46 -0.78 -5.20
C GLU A 25 9.21 0.74 -5.04
N ASP A 26 9.70 1.34 -3.95
CA ASP A 26 9.57 2.79 -3.71
C ASP A 26 10.33 3.63 -4.76
N GLU A 27 11.50 3.17 -5.21
CA GLU A 27 12.29 3.85 -6.26
C GLU A 27 11.61 3.77 -7.65
N GLU A 28 11.04 2.61 -8.01
CA GLU A 28 10.29 2.45 -9.26
C GLU A 28 9.02 3.32 -9.30
N GLU A 29 8.34 3.45 -8.16
CA GLU A 29 7.18 4.33 -8.02
C GLU A 29 7.56 5.81 -8.15
N GLU A 30 8.65 6.27 -7.53
CA GLU A 30 9.13 7.65 -7.68
C GLU A 30 9.47 7.99 -9.14
N GLU A 31 10.03 7.04 -9.87
CA GLU A 31 10.34 7.21 -11.30
C GLU A 31 9.06 7.32 -12.14
N GLU A 32 7.99 6.59 -11.78
CA GLU A 32 6.68 6.69 -12.42
C GLU A 32 6.05 8.08 -12.23
N TYR A 33 6.22 8.72 -11.08
CA TYR A 33 5.70 10.08 -10.81
C TYR A 33 6.62 11.20 -11.30
N SER A 34 7.84 10.88 -11.74
CA SER A 34 8.82 11.87 -12.20
C SER A 34 8.51 12.41 -13.59
N PHE A 35 8.57 13.74 -13.75
CA PHE A 35 8.46 14.40 -15.06
C PHE A 35 9.81 14.70 -15.69
N LEU A 36 10.90 14.61 -14.92
CA LEU A 36 12.24 15.03 -15.34
C LEU A 36 12.73 14.31 -16.61
N PRO A 37 12.51 12.99 -16.80
CA PRO A 37 12.89 12.32 -18.05
C PRO A 37 12.22 12.92 -19.29
N LEU A 38 10.94 13.25 -19.21
CA LEU A 38 10.19 13.86 -20.31
C LEU A 38 10.66 15.30 -20.58
N VAL A 39 10.91 16.09 -19.54
CA VAL A 39 11.45 17.45 -19.68
C VAL A 39 12.83 17.40 -20.34
N HIS A 40 13.68 16.45 -19.95
CA HIS A 40 15.00 16.25 -20.52
C HIS A 40 14.92 15.88 -22.01
N GLU A 41 14.05 14.94 -22.39
CA GLU A 41 13.89 14.57 -23.81
C GLU A 41 13.36 15.73 -24.65
N ILE A 42 12.43 16.57 -24.13
CA ILE A 42 11.99 17.78 -24.83
C ILE A 42 13.17 18.72 -25.12
N ILE A 43 14.00 19.01 -24.12
CA ILE A 43 15.18 19.90 -24.26
C ILE A 43 16.13 19.32 -25.32
N LYS A 44 16.41 18.02 -25.25
CA LYS A 44 17.27 17.32 -26.20
C LYS A 44 16.71 17.29 -27.63
N CYS A 45 15.39 17.22 -27.80
CA CYS A 45 14.74 17.36 -29.10
C CYS A 45 14.82 18.79 -29.64
N MET A 46 14.73 19.81 -28.76
CA MET A 46 14.89 21.21 -29.12
C MET A 46 16.32 21.54 -29.55
N ASP A 47 17.32 21.04 -28.81
CA ASP A 47 18.75 21.25 -29.13
C ASP A 47 19.15 20.68 -30.50
N LYS A 48 18.37 19.72 -31.03
CA LYS A 48 18.61 19.05 -32.31
C LYS A 48 17.73 19.57 -33.45
N ASP A 49 16.89 20.60 -33.21
CA ASP A 49 15.84 21.05 -34.13
C ASP A 49 14.96 19.90 -34.67
N SER A 50 14.70 18.89 -33.83
CA SER A 50 13.89 17.73 -34.23
C SER A 50 12.41 18.09 -34.32
N GLN A 51 11.69 17.46 -35.26
CA GLN A 51 10.22 17.55 -35.33
C GLN A 51 9.53 16.83 -34.16
N ASP A 52 10.26 16.01 -33.40
CA ASP A 52 9.73 15.20 -32.29
C ASP A 52 9.36 16.02 -31.05
N VAL A 53 9.77 17.30 -30.97
CA VAL A 53 9.47 18.19 -29.83
C VAL A 53 7.96 18.24 -29.55
N HIS A 54 7.13 18.24 -30.60
CA HIS A 54 5.67 18.28 -30.41
C HIS A 54 5.13 16.98 -29.83
N GLN A 55 5.73 15.84 -30.15
CA GLN A 55 5.35 14.54 -29.60
C GLN A 55 5.69 14.48 -28.10
N GLU A 56 6.91 14.86 -27.74
CA GLU A 56 7.37 14.87 -26.33
C GLU A 56 6.57 15.87 -25.47
N LEU A 57 6.23 17.04 -26.02
CA LEU A 57 5.37 18.00 -25.34
C LEU A 57 3.96 17.45 -25.09
N ASN A 58 3.41 16.71 -26.06
CA ASN A 58 2.11 16.04 -25.88
C ASN A 58 2.20 14.92 -24.85
N ALA A 59 3.30 14.15 -24.82
CA ALA A 59 3.54 13.13 -23.79
C ALA A 59 3.57 13.76 -22.39
N LEU A 60 4.30 14.86 -22.21
CA LEU A 60 4.35 15.60 -20.95
C LEU A 60 2.96 16.10 -20.52
N LYS A 61 2.21 16.71 -21.46
CA LYS A 61 0.83 17.16 -21.20
C LYS A 61 -0.07 16.01 -20.75
N ASN A 62 0.00 14.86 -21.41
CA ASN A 62 -0.80 13.69 -21.06
C ASN A 62 -0.44 13.18 -19.67
N LYS A 63 0.86 13.06 -19.34
CA LYS A 63 1.31 12.66 -18.00
C LYS A 63 0.77 13.60 -16.91
N PHE A 64 0.77 14.91 -17.14
CA PHE A 64 0.15 15.87 -16.22
C PHE A 64 -1.35 15.63 -16.01
N GLN A 65 -2.08 15.37 -17.09
CA GLN A 65 -3.52 15.14 -17.02
C GLN A 65 -3.85 13.84 -16.29
N GLU A 66 -3.06 12.80 -16.52
CA GLU A 66 -3.17 11.50 -15.85
C GLU A 66 -2.88 11.62 -14.35
N MET A 67 -1.73 12.20 -14.00
CA MET A 67 -1.34 12.48 -12.61
C MET A 67 -2.41 13.29 -11.87
N ARG A 68 -2.93 14.36 -12.50
CA ARG A 68 -4.01 15.16 -11.92
C ARG A 68 -5.29 14.35 -11.72
N ARG A 69 -5.65 13.47 -12.66
CA ARG A 69 -6.81 12.59 -12.53
C ARG A 69 -6.61 11.61 -11.38
N MET A 70 -5.43 11.02 -11.25
CA MET A 70 -5.09 10.08 -10.19
C MET A 70 -5.19 10.73 -8.81
N ILE A 71 -4.55 11.91 -8.63
CA ILE A 71 -4.66 12.70 -7.40
C ILE A 71 -6.11 13.04 -7.09
N GLY A 72 -6.90 13.43 -8.11
CA GLY A 72 -8.32 13.75 -7.94
C GLY A 72 -9.20 12.54 -7.59
N ALA A 73 -8.76 11.32 -7.89
CA ALA A 73 -9.44 10.09 -7.52
C ALA A 73 -8.96 9.52 -6.17
N MET A 74 -7.93 10.12 -5.56
CA MET A 74 -7.31 9.62 -4.34
C MET A 74 -8.29 9.77 -3.16
N PRO A 75 -8.61 8.68 -2.43
CA PRO A 75 -9.52 8.75 -1.30
C PRO A 75 -8.95 9.64 -0.19
N GLY A 76 -9.79 10.49 0.38
CA GLY A 76 -9.39 11.39 1.46
C GLY A 76 -8.73 12.68 1.00
N ILE A 77 -8.47 12.90 -0.30
CA ILE A 77 -7.86 14.14 -0.80
C ILE A 77 -8.69 15.41 -0.46
N ASP A 78 -10.01 15.25 -0.34
CA ASP A 78 -10.94 16.32 0.06
C ASP A 78 -11.07 16.51 1.58
N LEU A 79 -10.40 15.66 2.38
CA LEU A 79 -10.49 15.68 3.83
C LEU A 79 -9.27 16.36 4.46
N SER A 80 -9.50 17.07 5.56
CA SER A 80 -8.39 17.58 6.38
C SER A 80 -7.64 16.43 7.07
N PRO A 81 -6.35 16.60 7.39
CA PRO A 81 -5.57 15.57 8.10
C PRO A 81 -6.23 15.09 9.40
N ASP A 82 -6.83 16.00 10.17
CA ASP A 82 -7.52 15.65 11.43
C ASP A 82 -8.75 14.77 11.19
N GLN A 83 -9.51 15.04 10.13
CA GLN A 83 -10.66 14.22 9.75
C GLN A 83 -10.24 12.83 9.32
N GLN A 84 -9.21 12.71 8.46
CA GLN A 84 -8.67 11.41 8.05
C GLN A 84 -8.19 10.60 9.25
N GLN A 85 -7.44 11.23 10.17
CA GLN A 85 -6.97 10.55 11.38
C GLN A 85 -8.12 10.13 12.30
N GLN A 86 -9.17 10.94 12.42
CA GLN A 86 -10.33 10.58 13.22
C GLN A 86 -11.08 9.38 12.65
N GLU A 87 -11.28 9.32 11.34
CA GLU A 87 -11.88 8.17 10.67
C GLU A 87 -11.06 6.91 10.89
N GLN A 88 -9.73 6.98 10.76
CA GLN A 88 -8.82 5.88 11.05
C GLN A 88 -8.90 5.39 12.50
N ARG A 89 -9.00 6.31 13.48
CA ARG A 89 -9.24 5.94 14.89
C ARG A 89 -10.57 5.20 15.05
N ASN A 90 -11.65 5.75 14.48
CA ASN A 90 -12.98 5.14 14.56
C ASN A 90 -13.02 3.73 13.95
N LEU A 91 -12.35 3.52 12.82
CA LEU A 91 -12.26 2.20 12.17
C LEU A 91 -11.51 1.20 13.05
N ARG A 92 -10.38 1.59 13.64
CA ARG A 92 -9.63 0.75 14.59
C ARG A 92 -10.47 0.38 15.80
N ASP A 93 -11.19 1.33 16.38
CA ASP A 93 -12.07 1.07 17.54
C ASP A 93 -13.24 0.14 17.18
N GLN A 94 -13.81 0.28 15.98
CA GLN A 94 -14.84 -0.64 15.47
C GLN A 94 -14.31 -2.06 15.33
N VAL A 95 -13.13 -2.23 14.71
CA VAL A 95 -12.50 -3.55 14.55
C VAL A 95 -12.23 -4.17 15.92
N ARG A 96 -11.71 -3.38 16.87
CA ARG A 96 -11.48 -3.83 18.24
C ARG A 96 -12.78 -4.30 18.89
N THR A 97 -13.82 -3.46 18.87
CA THR A 97 -15.12 -3.76 19.50
C THR A 97 -15.78 -4.99 18.88
N LYS A 98 -15.74 -5.12 17.55
CA LYS A 98 -16.27 -6.30 16.84
C LYS A 98 -15.53 -7.57 17.23
N ASN A 99 -14.19 -7.51 17.35
CA ASN A 99 -13.40 -8.64 17.81
C ASN A 99 -13.71 -9.03 19.26
N GLU A 100 -13.83 -8.05 20.16
CA GLU A 100 -14.23 -8.30 21.55
C GLU A 100 -15.62 -8.96 21.62
N LEU A 101 -16.56 -8.52 20.80
CA LEU A 101 -17.89 -9.12 20.72
C LEU A 101 -17.83 -10.57 20.21
N LEU A 102 -17.11 -10.83 19.12
CA LEU A 102 -16.90 -12.17 18.60
C LEU A 102 -16.25 -13.09 19.64
N GLN A 103 -15.27 -12.59 20.39
CA GLN A 103 -14.63 -13.35 21.47
C GLN A 103 -15.62 -13.68 22.58
N LYS A 104 -16.45 -12.70 23.01
CA LYS A 104 -17.50 -12.95 23.99
C LYS A 104 -18.47 -14.03 23.52
N TYR A 105 -18.90 -14.01 22.26
CA TYR A 105 -19.75 -15.07 21.70
C TYR A 105 -19.06 -16.44 21.68
N LYS A 106 -17.76 -16.50 21.37
CA LYS A 106 -16.97 -17.74 21.41
C LYS A 106 -16.85 -18.30 22.83
N THR A 107 -16.61 -17.44 23.82
CA THR A 107 -16.41 -17.86 25.22
C THR A 107 -17.72 -18.17 25.94
N LEU A 108 -18.85 -17.60 25.49
CA LEU A 108 -20.15 -17.75 26.15
C LEU A 108 -20.79 -19.14 25.99
N CYS A 109 -20.26 -20.03 25.14
CA CYS A 109 -20.73 -21.42 24.97
C CYS A 109 -22.26 -21.59 25.03
N MET A 110 -23.00 -20.86 24.18
CA MET A 110 -24.34 -21.26 23.72
C MET A 110 -24.32 -21.85 22.30
N PHE A 111 -23.14 -22.04 21.72
CA PHE A 111 -22.90 -22.68 20.42
C PHE A 111 -22.20 -24.05 20.59
N GLU A 112 -22.68 -24.90 21.50
CA GLU A 112 -22.54 -26.33 21.22
C GLU A 112 -23.45 -26.63 20.03
N ILE A 113 -22.88 -26.60 18.82
CA ILE A 113 -23.54 -27.18 17.65
C ILE A 113 -23.74 -28.66 17.99
N PRO A 114 -24.97 -29.18 18.09
CA PRO A 114 -25.19 -30.60 18.30
C PRO A 114 -24.46 -31.35 17.20
N LYS A 115 -23.53 -32.22 17.58
CA LYS A 115 -22.88 -33.10 16.62
C LYS A 115 -23.90 -34.17 16.21
N GLU A 116 -24.42 -34.06 15.00
CA GLU A 116 -24.96 -35.21 14.24
C GLU A 116 -23.85 -35.85 13.42
#